data_AF-A0A837D7J8-F1
#
_entry.id   AF-A0A837D7J8-F1
#
_cell.length_a   1.000
_cell.length_b   1.000
_cell.length_c   1.000
_cell.angle_alpha   90.00
_cell.angle_beta   90.00
_cell.angle_gamma   90.00
#
_symmetry.space_group_name_H-M   'P 1'
#
loop_
_entity.id
_entity.type
_entity.pdbx_description
1 polymer ?
#
loop_
_entity_poly.entity_id
_entity_poly.type
_entity_poly.pdbx_seq_one_letter_code
_entity_poly.pdbx_strand_id
1 'polypeptide(L)' 'MPGPPPGHHRENATDPHIAIDQAVAALDDLDDLPLAEHVERFDTVHTTLAAALSSIDKV' A
#
# COMPACT_ATOMS: atom_id res chain seq x y z
N MET A 1 -31.96 20.53 15.89
CA MET A 1 -31.51 19.23 15.34
C MET A 1 -29.99 19.22 15.32
N PRO A 2 -29.31 18.41 16.13
CA PRO A 2 -27.89 18.12 15.90
C PRO A 2 -27.79 17.09 14.77
N GLY A 3 -27.32 17.52 13.59
CA GLY A 3 -26.90 16.63 12.50
C GLY A 3 -25.46 16.14 12.72
N PRO A 4 -25.07 14.98 12.16
CA PRO A 4 -23.90 14.21 12.58
C PRO A 4 -22.57 14.90 12.23
N PRO A 5 -21.48 14.58 12.95
CA PRO A 5 -20.16 15.17 12.71
C PRO A 5 -19.65 14.87 11.28
N PRO A 6 -18.96 15.81 10.62
CA PRO A 6 -18.37 15.57 9.30
C PRO A 6 -17.28 14.49 9.40
N GLY A 7 -17.43 13.45 8.58
CA GLY A 7 -16.35 12.68 7.97
C GLY A 7 -15.24 12.19 8.89
N HIS A 8 -15.46 11.03 9.51
CA HIS A 8 -14.35 10.19 9.88
C HIS A 8 -13.58 9.79 8.60
N HIS A 9 -12.25 9.84 8.70
CA HIS A 9 -11.27 9.30 7.75
C HIS A 9 -11.09 10.06 6.43
N ARG A 10 -10.46 11.25 6.50
CA ARG A 10 -9.29 11.44 5.62
C ARG A 10 -8.20 10.49 6.15
N GLU A 11 -8.37 9.21 5.88
CA GLU A 11 -7.27 8.27 5.93
C GLU A 11 -6.16 8.87 5.07
N ASN A 12 -5.01 9.04 5.71
CA ASN A 12 -3.86 9.70 5.17
C ASN A 12 -3.46 8.97 3.88
N ALA A 13 -4.00 9.39 2.74
CA ALA A 13 -3.72 8.79 1.45
C ALA A 13 -2.26 9.11 1.16
N THR A 14 -1.38 8.22 1.61
CA THR A 14 0.03 8.22 1.23
C THR A 14 0.08 8.36 -0.27
N ASP A 15 0.87 9.32 -0.75
CA ASP A 15 1.10 9.54 -2.17
C ASP A 15 1.36 8.19 -2.86
N PRO A 16 0.62 7.85 -3.93
CA PRO A 16 0.78 6.54 -4.57
C PRO A 16 2.21 6.28 -5.03
N HIS A 17 3.00 7.31 -5.35
CA HIS A 17 4.42 7.15 -5.65
C HIS A 17 5.24 6.71 -4.43
N ILE A 18 4.97 7.30 -3.25
CA ILE A 18 5.61 6.90 -1.99
C ILE A 18 5.21 5.46 -1.63
N ALA A 19 3.96 5.07 -1.87
CA ALA A 19 3.49 3.70 -1.64
C ALA A 19 4.20 2.68 -2.56
N ILE A 20 4.46 3.05 -3.82
CA ILE A 20 5.23 2.23 -4.77
C ILE A 20 6.67 2.08 -4.28
N ASP A 21 7.34 3.18 -3.92
CA ASP A 21 8.73 3.15 -3.45
C ASP A 21 8.90 2.27 -2.21
N GLN A 22 7.97 2.38 -1.25
CA GLN A 22 7.96 1.55 -0.04
C GLN A 22 7.72 0.06 -0.34
N ALA A 23 6.80 -0.25 -1.25
CA ALA A 23 6.50 -1.63 -1.64
C ALA A 23 7.71 -2.28 -2.33
N VAL A 24 8.43 -1.54 -3.17
CA VAL A 24 9.65 -2.04 -3.82
C VAL A 24 10.78 -2.21 -2.81
N ALA A 25 11.02 -1.22 -1.95
CA ALA A 25 12.05 -1.30 -0.90
C ALA A 25 11.83 -2.47 0.07
N ALA A 26 10.57 -2.88 0.30
CA ALA A 26 10.24 -4.03 1.15
C ALA A 26 10.75 -5.38 0.58
N LEU A 27 11.21 -5.42 -0.66
CA LEU A 27 11.83 -6.60 -1.28
C LEU A 27 13.35 -6.65 -1.12
N ASP A 28 14.01 -5.57 -0.69
CA ASP A 28 15.48 -5.52 -0.61
C ASP A 28 16.04 -6.51 0.44
N ASP A 29 15.29 -6.75 1.52
CA ASP A 29 15.68 -7.66 2.61
C ASP A 29 15.08 -9.07 2.46
N LEU A 30 14.56 -9.42 1.28
CA LEU A 30 13.87 -10.69 1.08
C LEU A 30 14.79 -11.91 1.30
N ASP A 31 16.06 -11.79 0.92
CA ASP A 31 17.07 -12.85 1.07
C ASP A 31 17.38 -13.20 2.53
N ASP A 32 17.09 -12.28 3.47
CA ASP A 32 17.24 -12.51 4.91
C ASP A 32 16.02 -13.24 5.53
N LEU A 33 14.95 -13.41 4.75
CA LEU A 33 13.73 -14.08 5.20
C LEU A 33 13.69 -15.56 4.77
N PRO A 34 13.05 -16.44 5.54
CA PRO A 34 12.76 -17.80 5.10
C PRO A 34 11.96 -17.80 3.79
N LEU A 35 12.27 -18.74 2.89
CA LEU A 35 11.59 -18.88 1.58
C LEU A 35 10.06 -18.98 1.71
N ALA A 36 9.56 -19.55 2.81
CA ALA A 36 8.12 -19.64 3.06
C ALA A 36 7.45 -18.26 3.22
N GLU A 37 8.18 -17.26 3.70
CA GLU A 37 7.69 -15.87 3.90
C GLU A 37 7.77 -15.04 2.61
N HIS A 38 8.53 -15.49 1.61
CA HIS A 38 8.69 -14.74 0.36
C HIS A 38 7.36 -14.58 -0.37
N VAL A 39 6.53 -15.63 -0.36
CA VAL A 39 5.22 -15.62 -1.04
C VAL A 39 4.31 -14.53 -0.45
N GLU A 40 4.23 -14.43 0.87
CA GLU A 40 3.42 -13.43 1.56
C GLU A 40 3.94 -12.00 1.31
N ARG A 41 5.27 -11.83 1.30
CA ARG A 41 5.91 -10.55 0.93
C ARG A 41 5.57 -10.13 -0.49
N PHE A 42 5.70 -11.04 -1.46
CA PHE A 42 5.38 -10.75 -2.85
C PHE A 42 3.89 -10.44 -3.05
N ASP A 43 2.98 -11.16 -2.38
CA ASP A 43 1.53 -10.92 -2.46
C ASP A 43 1.15 -9.54 -1.89
N THR A 44 1.76 -9.17 -0.77
CA THR A 44 1.60 -7.85 -0.16
C THR A 44 2.04 -6.75 -1.13
N VAL A 45 3.25 -6.87 -1.69
CA VAL A 45 3.79 -5.90 -2.66
C VAL A 45 2.90 -5.82 -3.90
N HIS A 46 2.46 -6.96 -4.44
CA HIS A 46 1.56 -7.01 -5.59
C HIS A 46 0.26 -6.25 -5.33
N THR A 47 -0.37 -6.47 -4.18
CA THR A 47 -1.61 -5.82 -3.79
C THR A 47 -1.43 -4.31 -3.61
N THR A 48 -0.34 -3.89 -2.96
CA THR A 48 -0.01 -2.47 -2.78
C THR A 48 0.23 -1.76 -4.10
N LEU A 49 1.00 -2.38 -5.01
CA LEU A 49 1.26 -1.82 -6.34
C LEU A 49 -0.03 -1.72 -7.16
N ALA A 50 -0.87 -2.76 -7.16
CA ALA A 50 -2.15 -2.74 -7.86
C ALA A 50 -3.05 -1.60 -7.36
N ALA A 51 -3.13 -1.40 -6.03
CA ALA A 51 -3.89 -0.31 -5.44
C ALA A 51 -3.32 1.08 -5.80
N ALA A 52 -2.00 1.25 -5.71
CA ALA A 52 -1.33 2.51 -6.02
C ALA A 52 -1.48 2.88 -7.50
N LEU A 53 -1.27 1.93 -8.41
CA LEU A 53 -1.44 2.14 -9.85
C LEU A 53 -2.90 2.41 -10.22
N SER A 54 -3.86 1.70 -9.60
CA SER A 54 -5.29 1.99 -9.81
C SER A 54 -5.70 3.37 -9.28
N SER A 55 -5.02 3.88 -8.25
CA SER A 55 -5.22 5.24 -7.75
C SER A 55 -4.72 6.30 -8.75
N ILE A 56 -3.54 6.07 -9.34
CA ILE A 56 -2.94 6.95 -10.37
C ILE A 56 -3.78 6.95 -11.65
N ASP A 57 -4.32 5.80 -12.05
CA ASP A 57 -5.11 5.65 -13.29
C ASP A 57 -6.46 6.39 -13.24
N LYS A 58 -6.98 6.73 -12.05
CA LYS A 58 -8.27 7.43 -11.87
C LYS A 58 -8.22 8.95 -12.14
N VAL A 59 -7.29 9.41 -12.98
CA VAL A 59 -7.13 10.83 -13.38
C VAL A 59 -8.16 11.30 -14.39
#